data_AF-A0A087U015-F1
#
_entry.id   AF-A0A087U015-F1
#
_cell.length_a   1.000
_cell.length_b   1.000
_cell.length_c   1.000
_cell.angle_alpha   90.00
_cell.angle_beta   90.00
_cell.angle_gamma   90.00
#
_symmetry.space_group_name_H-M   'P 1'
#
loop_
_entity.id
_entity.type
_entity.pdbx_description
1 polymer ?
#
loop_
_entity_poly.entity_id
_entity_poly.type
_entity_poly.pdbx_seq_one_letter_code
_entity_poly.pdbx_strand_id
1 'polypeptide(L)'
;MEFTKKIKSLVNLRQASRSSVDIPEPEAYEPEEAVITREKETPSKSLNDPEVEQEILDSIEDIFFSDETFDASEYKLKKIPDVPDVNEIHSDRVQLASQLHVVSKKLSDLILQNQSALAEELQRVTEMQKTLEEACGICVQSRSLLAQTKQDFTTASLGILASYRKREQLKCLLRSLYMIKTLQETDVRLRELLEV
;
A
#
# COMPACT_ATOMS: atom_id res chain seq x y z
N MET A 1 -8.76 0.79 7.81
CA MET A 1 -9.19 2.04 8.50
C MET A 1 -8.11 2.71 9.36
N GLU A 2 -7.14 1.98 9.93
CA GLU A 2 -6.10 2.54 10.83
C GLU A 2 -4.93 3.24 10.10
N PHE A 3 -4.54 2.74 8.92
CA PHE A 3 -3.37 3.23 8.19
C PHE A 3 -3.57 4.65 7.62
N THR A 4 -4.76 4.93 7.09
CA THR A 4 -5.12 6.25 6.54
C THR A 4 -5.26 7.32 7.63
N LYS A 5 -5.54 6.93 8.88
CA LYS A 5 -5.55 7.83 10.04
C LYS A 5 -4.13 8.24 10.47
N LYS A 6 -3.17 7.30 10.43
CA LYS A 6 -1.76 7.57 10.73
C LYS A 6 -1.11 8.54 9.73
N ILE A 7 -1.43 8.41 8.45
CA ILE A 7 -0.89 9.31 7.41
C ILE A 7 -1.43 10.74 7.59
N LYS A 8 -2.73 10.90 7.84
CA LYS A 8 -3.33 12.23 8.10
C LYS A 8 -2.77 12.89 9.38
N SER A 9 -2.46 12.10 10.40
CA SER A 9 -1.81 12.58 11.63
C SER A 9 -0.40 13.12 11.39
N LEU A 10 0.38 12.50 10.51
CA LEU A 10 1.74 12.95 10.18
C LEU A 10 1.75 14.23 9.34
N VAL A 11 0.76 14.41 8.46
CA VAL A 11 0.62 15.63 7.64
C VAL A 11 0.21 16.83 8.50
N ASN A 12 -0.68 16.65 9.48
CA ASN A 12 -1.08 17.72 10.40
C ASN A 12 0.03 18.12 11.38
N LEU A 13 0.90 17.18 11.79
CA LEU A 13 2.00 17.49 12.70
C LEU A 13 3.04 18.43 12.05
N ARG A 14 3.27 18.32 10.73
CA ARG A 14 4.18 19.20 9.99
C ARG A 14 3.67 20.63 9.82
N GLN A 15 2.35 20.85 9.86
CA GLN A 15 1.76 22.20 9.72
C GLN A 15 1.71 22.95 11.06
N ALA A 16 1.60 22.24 12.20
CA ALA A 16 1.60 22.86 13.52
C ALA A 16 2.98 23.38 13.98
N SER A 17 4.08 22.91 13.38
CA SER A 17 5.44 23.34 13.75
C SER A 17 5.90 24.66 13.11
N ARG A 18 5.01 25.41 12.45
CA ARG A 18 5.34 26.68 11.77
C ARG A 18 4.74 27.94 12.39
N SER A 19 4.22 27.90 13.62
CA SER A 19 3.78 29.13 14.29
C SER A 19 4.24 29.25 15.74
N SER A 20 4.85 30.42 15.99
CA SER A 20 5.01 31.15 17.26
C SER A 20 5.86 30.52 18.37
N VAL A 21 7.08 31.05 18.54
CA VAL A 21 7.60 31.40 19.88
C VAL A 21 8.27 32.78 19.76
N ASP A 22 7.93 33.64 20.71
CA ASP A 22 8.35 35.03 20.84
C ASP A 22 8.90 35.22 22.27
N ILE A 23 9.83 36.19 22.44
CA ILE A 23 10.34 36.81 23.70
C ILE A 23 11.53 36.08 24.42
N PRO A 24 12.52 36.76 25.07
CA PRO A 24 13.18 38.09 24.90
C PRO A 24 14.74 38.09 24.90
N GLU A 25 15.34 39.22 24.46
CA GLU A 25 16.76 39.65 24.57
C GLU A 25 17.25 39.80 26.04
N PRO A 26 18.54 39.58 26.37
CA PRO A 26 19.51 40.70 26.35
C PRO A 26 21.01 40.38 26.06
N GLU A 27 21.65 41.40 25.47
CA GLU A 27 23.03 41.93 25.64
C GLU A 27 24.32 41.08 25.45
N ALA A 28 25.00 41.42 24.35
CA ALA A 28 26.41 41.78 24.19
C ALA A 28 27.53 40.80 24.60
N TYR A 29 28.09 40.08 23.61
CA TYR A 29 29.52 39.79 23.48
C TYR A 29 29.87 39.57 21.98
N GLU A 30 30.63 40.50 21.40
CA GLU A 30 31.56 40.28 20.28
C GLU A 30 32.97 40.23 20.93
N PRO A 31 33.91 39.38 20.50
CA PRO A 31 34.54 39.59 19.20
C PRO A 31 34.99 38.33 18.40
N GLU A 32 34.78 38.43 17.09
CA GLU A 32 35.73 38.22 15.98
C GLU A 32 36.28 36.83 15.56
N GLU A 33 36.36 36.72 14.22
CA GLU A 33 37.09 35.79 13.33
C GLU A 33 36.42 34.42 13.05
N ALA A 34 36.05 34.03 11.82
CA ALA A 34 36.47 34.46 10.49
C ALA A 34 35.29 34.40 9.50
N VAL A 35 35.12 35.50 8.77
CA VAL A 35 34.27 35.61 7.60
C VAL A 35 34.87 34.76 6.48
N ILE A 36 34.37 33.53 6.28
CA ILE A 36 34.49 32.87 4.97
C ILE A 36 33.26 33.30 4.19
N THR A 37 33.40 34.42 3.49
CA THR A 37 32.52 34.82 2.41
C THR A 37 32.48 33.65 1.42
N ARG A 38 31.43 32.84 1.47
CA ARG A 38 31.07 31.98 0.33
C ARG A 38 30.60 32.93 -0.76
N GLU A 39 31.56 33.46 -1.50
CA GLU A 39 31.30 34.05 -2.79
C GLU A 39 30.61 32.96 -3.61
N LYS A 40 29.33 33.19 -3.90
CA LYS A 40 28.64 32.53 -5.00
C LYS A 40 29.31 33.01 -6.28
N GLU A 41 30.53 32.54 -6.52
CA GLU A 41 31.02 32.42 -7.87
C GLU A 41 30.06 31.44 -8.54
N THR A 42 29.24 31.99 -9.42
CA THR A 42 28.46 31.23 -10.38
C THR A 42 29.40 31.01 -11.55
N PRO A 43 29.99 29.82 -11.75
CA PRO A 43 30.66 29.55 -13.00
C PRO A 43 29.57 29.39 -14.05
N SER A 44 29.46 30.42 -14.87
CA SER A 44 29.26 30.34 -16.32
C SER A 44 27.98 29.64 -16.82
N LYS A 45 27.13 30.43 -17.47
CA LYS A 45 25.97 30.05 -18.30
C LYS A 45 26.27 29.10 -19.49
N SER A 46 27.37 28.34 -19.50
CA SER A 46 27.82 27.52 -20.63
C SER A 46 27.74 26.00 -20.42
N LEU A 47 27.24 25.50 -19.28
CA LEU A 47 27.15 24.07 -18.96
C LEU A 47 25.74 23.47 -19.19
N ASN A 48 25.09 23.80 -20.30
CA ASN A 48 23.78 23.22 -20.64
C ASN A 48 23.85 22.22 -21.82
N ASP A 49 25.05 21.91 -22.29
CA ASP A 49 25.23 20.96 -23.39
C ASP A 49 25.30 19.53 -22.81
N PRO A 50 24.36 18.63 -23.14
CA PRO A 50 24.33 17.27 -22.57
C PRO A 50 25.60 16.46 -22.91
N GLU A 51 26.29 16.77 -23.99
CA GLU A 51 27.54 16.09 -24.37
C GLU A 51 28.70 16.47 -23.42
N VAL A 52 28.79 17.76 -23.06
CA VAL A 52 29.82 18.26 -22.12
C VAL A 52 29.55 17.76 -20.70
N GLU A 53 28.28 17.66 -20.30
CA GLU A 53 27.91 17.04 -19.02
C GLU A 53 28.33 15.57 -18.96
N GLN A 54 28.18 14.83 -20.07
CA GLN A 54 28.57 13.42 -20.12
C GLN A 54 30.10 13.25 -20.08
N GLU A 55 30.85 14.08 -20.81
CA GLU A 55 32.31 14.08 -20.78
C GLU A 55 32.85 14.41 -19.36
N ILE A 56 32.22 15.36 -18.66
CA ILE A 56 32.58 15.68 -17.27
C ILE A 56 32.28 14.49 -16.33
N LEU A 57 31.20 13.75 -16.54
CA LEU A 57 30.91 12.54 -15.75
C LEU A 57 31.91 11.41 -16.04
N ASP A 58 32.23 11.19 -17.31
CA ASP A 58 33.18 10.17 -17.74
C ASP A 58 34.62 10.51 -17.30
N SER A 59 34.91 11.79 -17.02
CA SER A 59 36.19 12.25 -16.46
C SER A 59 36.39 11.93 -14.97
N ILE A 60 35.34 11.49 -14.26
CA ILE A 60 35.41 11.16 -12.84
C ILE A 60 36.13 9.81 -12.68
N GLU A 61 37.16 9.77 -11.83
CA GLU A 61 37.91 8.53 -11.58
C GLU A 61 37.00 7.48 -10.91
N ASP A 62 37.03 6.23 -11.41
CA ASP A 62 36.16 5.15 -10.92
C ASP A 62 36.30 4.86 -9.42
N ILE A 63 37.45 5.23 -8.85
CA ILE A 63 37.79 5.07 -7.44
C ILE A 63 36.80 5.86 -6.55
N PHE A 64 36.22 6.95 -7.06
CA PHE A 64 35.19 7.72 -6.33
C PHE A 64 33.84 6.99 -6.20
N PHE A 65 33.61 5.92 -6.97
CA PHE A 65 32.40 5.08 -6.85
C PHE A 65 32.58 3.86 -5.93
N SER A 66 33.73 3.76 -5.24
CA SER A 66 34.05 2.64 -4.35
C SER A 66 33.21 2.64 -3.06
N ASP A 67 33.26 1.53 -2.32
CA ASP A 67 32.49 1.27 -1.08
C ASP A 67 32.55 2.39 -0.02
N GLU A 68 31.59 2.37 0.92
CA GLU A 68 31.40 3.33 2.03
C GLU A 68 32.64 3.60 2.92
N THR A 69 33.71 2.82 2.77
CA THR A 69 34.98 2.99 3.51
C THR A 69 36.01 3.87 2.80
N PHE A 70 35.75 4.28 1.56
CA PHE A 70 36.68 5.10 0.77
C PHE A 70 36.67 6.56 1.25
N ASP A 71 37.82 7.05 1.71
CA ASP A 71 38.01 8.46 2.06
C ASP A 71 38.52 9.27 0.85
N ALA A 72 37.58 9.90 0.15
CA ALA A 72 37.86 10.78 -0.98
C ALA A 72 38.76 11.97 -0.60
N SER A 73 38.70 12.43 0.65
CA SER A 73 39.50 13.56 1.11
C SER A 73 40.97 13.14 1.33
N GLU A 74 41.19 11.98 1.93
CA GLU A 74 42.53 11.42 2.12
C GLU A 74 43.20 11.09 0.78
N TYR A 75 42.45 10.52 -0.18
CA TYR A 75 42.95 10.21 -1.51
C TYR A 75 43.42 11.45 -2.27
N LYS A 76 42.63 12.53 -2.25
CA LYS A 76 42.99 13.79 -2.90
C LYS A 76 44.17 14.48 -2.20
N LEU A 77 44.23 14.44 -0.87
CA LEU A 77 45.34 15.03 -0.10
C LEU A 77 46.68 14.32 -0.38
N LYS A 78 46.68 12.99 -0.53
CA LYS A 78 47.88 12.22 -0.91
C LYS A 78 48.39 12.53 -2.32
N LYS A 79 47.55 13.07 -3.20
CA LYS A 79 47.88 13.43 -4.59
C LYS A 79 48.58 14.79 -4.71
N ILE A 80 48.52 15.62 -3.66
CA ILE A 80 49.13 16.96 -3.65
C ILE A 80 50.64 16.82 -3.40
N PRO A 81 51.51 17.42 -4.23
CA PRO A 81 52.96 17.39 -4.04
C PRO A 81 53.42 18.23 -2.84
N ASP A 82 54.58 17.90 -2.26
CA ASP A 82 55.18 18.62 -1.11
C ASP A 82 55.50 20.10 -1.38
N VAL A 83 55.64 20.50 -2.65
CA VAL A 83 55.71 21.91 -3.07
C VAL A 83 54.44 22.22 -3.88
N PRO A 84 53.38 22.72 -3.25
CA PRO A 84 52.12 22.96 -3.93
C PRO A 84 52.18 24.18 -4.85
N ASP A 85 51.80 24.01 -6.12
CA ASP A 85 51.44 25.14 -6.98
C ASP A 85 49.99 25.55 -6.72
N VAL A 86 49.79 26.83 -6.40
CA VAL A 86 48.48 27.41 -6.08
C VAL A 86 47.56 27.35 -7.30
N ASN A 87 48.10 27.47 -8.51
CA ASN A 87 47.31 27.44 -9.74
C ASN A 87 46.77 26.04 -10.05
N GLU A 88 47.57 24.99 -9.85
CA GLU A 88 47.14 23.60 -10.02
C GLU A 88 46.02 23.27 -9.02
N ILE A 89 46.19 23.63 -7.74
CA ILE A 89 45.16 23.42 -6.71
C ILE A 89 43.87 24.17 -7.06
N HIS A 90 43.97 25.41 -7.56
CA HIS A 90 42.81 26.16 -7.99
C HIS A 90 42.09 25.49 -9.16
N SER A 91 42.84 24.99 -10.15
CA SER A 91 42.28 24.28 -11.30
C SER A 91 41.55 22.98 -10.89
N ASP A 92 42.13 22.21 -9.97
CA ASP A 92 41.53 21.00 -9.40
C ASP A 92 40.25 21.30 -8.63
N ARG A 93 40.22 22.40 -7.87
CA ARG A 93 39.02 22.85 -7.16
C ARG A 93 37.89 23.22 -8.12
N VAL A 94 38.21 23.93 -9.20
CA VAL A 94 37.22 24.31 -10.24
C VAL A 94 36.69 23.06 -10.95
N GLN A 95 37.57 22.12 -11.31
CA GLN A 95 37.16 20.84 -11.91
C GLN A 95 36.24 20.06 -10.98
N LEU A 96 36.61 19.89 -9.71
CA LEU A 96 35.80 19.15 -8.74
C LEU A 96 34.44 19.82 -8.47
N ALA A 97 34.40 21.15 -8.44
CA ALA A 97 33.15 21.91 -8.33
C ALA A 97 32.23 21.69 -9.56
N SER A 98 32.81 21.62 -10.76
CA SER A 98 32.05 21.33 -11.99
C SER A 98 31.50 19.90 -12.00
N GLN A 99 32.30 18.90 -11.62
CA GLN A 99 31.88 17.50 -11.50
C GLN A 99 30.75 17.36 -10.48
N LEU A 100 30.90 17.97 -9.30
CA LEU A 100 29.87 17.96 -8.26
C LEU A 100 28.55 18.58 -8.76
N HIS A 101 28.62 19.67 -9.52
CA HIS A 101 27.44 20.31 -10.08
C HIS A 101 26.70 19.38 -11.04
N VAL A 102 27.42 18.74 -11.97
CA VAL A 102 26.83 17.83 -12.96
C VAL A 102 26.24 16.58 -12.29
N VAL A 103 26.97 15.96 -11.36
CA VAL A 103 26.49 14.79 -10.59
C VAL A 103 25.23 15.14 -9.80
N SER A 104 25.23 16.29 -9.10
CA SER A 104 24.08 16.74 -8.31
C SER A 104 22.84 16.99 -9.18
N LYS A 105 23.04 17.58 -10.37
CA LYS A 105 21.98 17.80 -11.36
C LYS A 105 21.41 16.47 -11.85
N LYS A 106 22.26 15.54 -12.33
CA LYS A 106 21.82 14.22 -12.80
C LYS A 106 21.13 13.41 -11.71
N LEU A 107 21.66 13.43 -10.48
CA LEU A 107 21.04 12.76 -9.34
C LEU A 107 19.66 13.34 -9.05
N SER A 108 19.51 14.67 -9.09
CA SER A 108 18.22 15.32 -8.88
C SER A 108 17.21 14.94 -9.97
N ASP A 109 17.64 14.90 -11.24
CA ASP A 109 16.79 14.47 -12.36
C ASP A 109 16.38 12.99 -12.21
N LEU A 110 17.32 12.12 -11.83
CA LEU A 110 17.07 10.70 -11.62
C LEU A 110 16.12 10.46 -10.43
N ILE A 111 16.27 11.23 -9.35
CA ILE A 111 15.34 11.21 -8.22
C ILE A 111 13.95 11.64 -8.67
N LEU A 112 13.85 12.72 -9.45
CA LEU A 112 12.57 13.23 -9.93
C LEU A 112 11.86 12.23 -10.85
N GLN A 113 12.61 11.57 -11.74
CA GLN A 113 12.09 10.52 -12.62
C GLN A 113 11.65 9.27 -11.85
N ASN A 114 12.43 8.84 -10.87
CA ASN A 114 12.07 7.67 -10.05
C ASN A 114 10.91 7.95 -9.11
N GLN A 115 10.70 9.20 -8.68
CA GLN A 115 9.55 9.55 -7.85
C GLN A 115 8.21 9.29 -8.54
N SER A 116 8.10 9.59 -9.85
CA SER A 116 6.87 9.29 -10.60
C SER A 116 6.66 7.78 -10.77
N ALA A 117 7.70 7.04 -11.13
CA ALA A 117 7.62 5.58 -11.24
C ALA A 117 7.26 4.90 -9.90
N LEU A 118 7.84 5.37 -8.79
CA LEU A 118 7.49 4.90 -7.45
C LEU A 118 6.04 5.22 -7.09
N ALA A 119 5.55 6.42 -7.44
CA ALA A 119 4.16 6.80 -7.20
C ALA A 119 3.17 5.92 -7.98
N GLU A 120 3.48 5.61 -9.25
CA GLU A 120 2.69 4.70 -10.09
C GLU A 120 2.64 3.28 -9.53
N GLU A 121 3.78 2.73 -9.11
CA GLU A 121 3.81 1.39 -8.52
C GLU A 121 3.09 1.34 -7.16
N LEU A 122 3.23 2.39 -6.33
CA LEU A 122 2.46 2.49 -5.10
C LEU A 122 0.96 2.56 -5.38
N GLN A 123 0.53 3.32 -6.39
CA GLN A 123 -0.86 3.38 -6.79
C GLN A 123 -1.37 1.99 -7.23
N ARG A 124 -0.61 1.28 -8.08
CA ARG A 124 -0.94 -0.09 -8.51
C ARG A 124 -1.10 -1.04 -7.32
N VAL A 125 -0.18 -0.99 -6.36
CA VAL A 125 -0.25 -1.80 -5.13
C VAL A 125 -1.51 -1.47 -4.32
N THR A 126 -1.88 -0.20 -4.20
CA THR A 126 -3.11 0.21 -3.48
C THR A 126 -4.38 -0.23 -4.18
N GLU A 127 -4.43 -0.17 -5.50
CA GLU A 127 -5.55 -0.66 -6.31
C GLU A 127 -5.70 -2.17 -6.15
N MET A 128 -4.59 -2.91 -6.26
CA MET A 128 -4.58 -4.36 -6.03
C MET A 128 -5.07 -4.71 -4.61
N GLN A 129 -4.59 -3.99 -3.59
CA GLN A 129 -5.04 -4.20 -2.21
C GLN A 129 -6.55 -3.97 -2.05
N LYS A 130 -7.09 -2.94 -2.69
CA LYS A 130 -8.53 -2.65 -2.68
C LYS A 130 -9.34 -3.78 -3.33
N THR A 131 -8.92 -4.25 -4.51
CA THR A 131 -9.61 -5.36 -5.19
C THR A 131 -9.59 -6.65 -4.37
N LEU A 132 -8.49 -6.91 -3.66
CA LEU A 132 -8.38 -8.06 -2.77
C LEU A 132 -9.31 -7.94 -1.56
N GLU A 133 -9.41 -6.75 -0.95
CA GLU A 133 -10.32 -6.49 0.16
C GLU A 133 -11.79 -6.67 -0.28
N GLU A 134 -12.16 -6.18 -1.45
CA GLU A 134 -13.48 -6.36 -2.05
C GLU A 134 -13.79 -7.85 -2.31
N ALA A 135 -12.86 -8.58 -2.94
CA ALA A 135 -13.01 -10.01 -3.21
C ALA A 135 -13.12 -10.84 -1.92
N CYS A 136 -12.34 -10.49 -0.88
CA CYS A 136 -12.43 -11.12 0.43
C CYS A 136 -13.80 -10.84 1.09
N GLY A 137 -14.28 -9.60 1.03
CA GLY A 137 -15.61 -9.22 1.49
C GLY A 137 -16.73 -10.02 0.84
N ILE A 138 -16.69 -10.15 -0.50
CA ILE A 138 -17.63 -10.97 -1.27
C ILE A 138 -17.57 -12.44 -0.85
N CYS A 139 -16.37 -12.99 -0.69
CA CYS A 139 -16.18 -14.37 -0.26
C CYS A 139 -16.80 -14.63 1.13
N VAL A 140 -16.56 -13.75 2.09
CA VAL A 140 -17.11 -13.87 3.46
C VAL A 140 -18.63 -13.79 3.45
N GLN A 141 -19.18 -12.79 2.75
CA GLN A 141 -20.63 -12.63 2.62
C GLN A 141 -21.28 -13.84 1.94
N SER A 142 -20.70 -14.32 0.83
CA SER A 142 -21.20 -15.47 0.09
C SER A 142 -21.17 -16.74 0.94
N ARG A 143 -20.11 -16.97 1.72
CA ARG A 143 -20.03 -18.11 2.64
C ARG A 143 -21.08 -18.05 3.74
N SER A 144 -21.32 -16.87 4.30
CA SER A 144 -22.37 -16.65 5.31
C SER A 144 -23.76 -16.94 4.73
N LEU A 145 -24.07 -16.36 3.57
CA LEU A 145 -25.34 -16.55 2.89
C LEU A 145 -25.57 -18.02 2.51
N LEU A 146 -24.55 -18.72 2.02
CA LEU A 146 -24.65 -20.14 1.69
C LEU A 146 -24.89 -21.01 2.93
N ALA A 147 -24.25 -20.67 4.06
CA ALA A 147 -24.47 -21.38 5.32
C ALA A 147 -25.90 -21.20 5.82
N GLN A 148 -26.44 -19.98 5.75
CA GLN A 148 -27.84 -19.70 6.09
C GLN A 148 -28.79 -20.43 5.14
N THR A 149 -28.57 -20.31 3.83
CA THR A 149 -29.41 -20.97 2.81
C THR A 149 -29.45 -22.49 3.00
N LYS A 150 -28.35 -23.12 3.40
CA LYS A 150 -28.29 -24.55 3.71
C LYS A 150 -29.21 -24.92 4.89
N GLN A 151 -29.23 -24.11 5.95
CA GLN A 151 -30.10 -24.31 7.10
C GLN A 151 -31.57 -24.11 6.73
N ASP A 152 -31.87 -23.04 6.00
CA ASP A 152 -33.23 -22.73 5.54
C ASP A 152 -33.76 -23.82 4.62
N PHE A 153 -32.93 -24.28 3.67
CA PHE A 153 -33.26 -25.38 2.76
C PHE A 153 -33.54 -26.68 3.52
N THR A 154 -32.70 -27.02 4.50
CA THR A 154 -32.88 -28.23 5.31
C THR A 154 -34.18 -28.15 6.12
N THR A 155 -34.45 -27.00 6.73
CA THR A 155 -35.66 -26.77 7.54
C THR A 155 -36.92 -26.86 6.67
N ALA A 156 -36.93 -26.19 5.52
CA ALA A 156 -38.03 -26.26 4.57
C ALA A 156 -38.26 -27.68 4.05
N SER A 157 -37.18 -28.39 3.69
CA SER A 157 -37.25 -29.77 3.19
C SER A 157 -37.80 -30.74 4.23
N LEU A 158 -37.37 -30.62 5.49
CA LEU A 158 -37.91 -31.41 6.60
C LEU A 158 -39.38 -31.06 6.88
N GLY A 159 -39.78 -29.80 6.74
CA GLY A 159 -41.17 -29.36 6.84
C GLY A 159 -42.07 -29.98 5.76
N ILE A 160 -41.58 -30.05 4.52
CA ILE A 160 -42.26 -30.74 3.41
C ILE A 160 -42.39 -32.23 3.72
N LEU A 161 -41.32 -32.87 4.19
CA LEU A 161 -41.33 -34.31 4.51
C LEU A 161 -42.31 -34.63 5.66
N ALA A 162 -42.33 -33.80 6.71
CA ALA A 162 -43.27 -33.96 7.81
C ALA A 162 -44.74 -33.82 7.34
N SER A 163 -45.01 -32.85 6.48
CA SER A 163 -46.34 -32.65 5.88
C SER A 163 -46.74 -33.82 4.98
N TYR A 164 -45.80 -34.35 4.19
CA TYR A 164 -46.00 -35.54 3.38
C TYR A 164 -46.34 -36.76 4.24
N ARG A 165 -45.60 -36.99 5.34
CA ARG A 165 -45.84 -38.10 6.26
C ARG A 165 -47.21 -38.01 6.94
N LYS A 166 -47.61 -36.81 7.38
CA LYS A 166 -48.96 -36.56 7.94
C LYS A 166 -50.05 -36.89 6.92
N ARG A 167 -49.88 -36.46 5.66
CA ARG A 167 -50.81 -36.77 4.58
C ARG A 167 -50.94 -38.27 4.33
N GLU A 168 -49.83 -38.99 4.35
CA GLU A 168 -49.84 -40.45 4.13
C GLU A 168 -50.55 -41.18 5.27
N GLN A 169 -50.32 -40.79 6.52
CA GLN A 169 -51.05 -41.33 7.67
C GLN A 169 -52.55 -41.09 7.56
N LEU A 170 -52.97 -39.88 7.16
CA LEU A 170 -54.38 -39.55 6.96
C LEU A 170 -55.02 -40.39 5.84
N LYS A 171 -54.29 -40.65 4.74
CA LYS A 171 -54.76 -41.56 3.68
C LYS A 171 -54.96 -42.99 4.19
N CYS A 172 -54.03 -43.52 4.98
CA CYS A 172 -54.18 -44.84 5.58
C CYS A 172 -55.39 -44.89 6.51
N LEU A 173 -55.57 -43.88 7.37
CA LEU A 173 -56.73 -43.79 8.27
C LEU A 173 -58.04 -43.75 7.48
N LEU A 174 -58.10 -42.95 6.41
CA LEU A 174 -59.25 -42.85 5.53
C LEU A 174 -59.61 -44.21 4.92
N ARG A 175 -58.61 -44.96 4.43
CA ARG A 175 -58.82 -46.30 3.87
C ARG A 175 -59.37 -47.27 4.93
N SER A 176 -58.83 -47.26 6.15
CA SER A 176 -59.33 -48.08 7.25
C SER A 176 -60.77 -47.73 7.63
N LEU A 177 -61.12 -46.45 7.67
CA LEU A 177 -62.49 -45.99 7.94
C LEU A 177 -63.49 -46.44 6.87
N TYR A 178 -63.12 -46.35 5.59
CA TYR A 178 -63.94 -46.89 4.50
C TYR A 178 -64.12 -48.41 4.63
N MET A 179 -63.08 -49.15 5.04
CA MET A 179 -63.19 -50.59 5.29
C MET A 179 -64.15 -50.90 6.44
N ILE A 180 -64.08 -50.16 7.54
CA ILE A 180 -65.00 -50.33 8.68
C ILE A 180 -66.43 -50.01 8.27
N LYS A 181 -66.64 -48.91 7.54
CA LYS A 181 -67.98 -48.53 7.04
C LYS A 181 -68.56 -49.61 6.14
N THR A 182 -67.79 -50.11 5.19
CA THR A 182 -68.24 -51.19 4.28
C THR A 182 -68.55 -52.47 5.06
N LEU A 183 -67.75 -52.84 6.06
CA LEU A 183 -68.04 -53.97 6.95
C LEU A 183 -69.34 -53.77 7.73
N GLN A 184 -69.58 -52.58 8.29
CA GLN A 184 -70.83 -52.25 8.99
C GLN A 184 -72.05 -52.34 8.07
N GLU A 185 -71.96 -51.80 6.86
CA GLU A 185 -73.04 -51.89 5.86
C GLU A 185 -73.32 -53.34 5.48
N THR A 186 -72.29 -54.19 5.34
CA THR A 186 -72.48 -55.62 5.11
C THR A 186 -73.08 -56.35 6.31
N ASP A 187 -72.69 -56.01 7.53
CA ASP A 187 -73.23 -56.62 8.76
C ASP A 187 -74.72 -56.30 8.93
N VAL A 188 -75.11 -55.04 8.72
CA VAL A 188 -76.53 -54.63 8.74
C VAL A 188 -77.33 -55.41 7.70
N ARG A 189 -76.83 -55.51 6.47
CA ARG A 189 -77.50 -56.23 5.40
C ARG A 189 -77.62 -57.74 5.65
N LEU A 190 -76.63 -58.34 6.31
CA LEU A 190 -76.70 -59.75 6.72
C LEU A 190 -77.73 -59.97 7.83
N ARG A 191 -77.85 -59.04 8.79
CA ARG A 191 -78.91 -59.11 9.82
C ARG A 191 -80.30 -59.01 9.19
N GLU A 192 -80.50 -58.09 8.25
CA GLU A 192 -81.75 -57.97 7.51
C GLU A 192 -82.15 -59.26 6.78
N LEU A 193 -81.18 -60.01 6.23
CA LEU A 193 -81.43 -61.29 5.57
C LEU A 193 -81.69 -62.46 6.53
N LEU A 194 -81.30 -62.36 7.80
CA LEU A 194 -81.51 -63.40 8.82
C LEU A 194 -82.83 -63.23 9.58
N GLU A 195 -83.42 -62.03 9.58
CA GLU A 195 -84.71 -61.74 10.20
C GLU A 195 -85.91 -62.09 9.29
N VAL A 196 -85.65 -62.53 8.05
CA VAL A 196 -86.63 -63.04 7.06
C VAL A 196 -86.58 -64.56 7.01
#